data_AF-A0A924E662-F1
#
_entry.id   AF-A0A924E662-F1
#
_cell.length_a   1.000
_cell.length_b   1.000
_cell.length_c   1.000
_cell.angle_alpha   90.00
_cell.angle_beta   90.00
_cell.angle_gamma   90.00
#
_symmetry.space_group_name_H-M   'P 1'
#
loop_
_entity.id
_entity.type
_entity.pdbx_description
1 polymer ?
#
loop_
_entity_poly.entity_id
_entity_poly.type
_entity_poly.pdbx_seq_one_letter_code
_entity_poly.pdbx_strand_id
1 'polypeptide(L)'
;GTAFDVFGYSEERQEERALIGEYRASIDALLPQLTAGNHTQALDVARVPELIKGYGHIKARHLRDARAQWAMREAAFVQSASAASLRI
;
A
#
# COMPACT_ATOMS: atom_id res chain seq x y z
N GLY A 1 -3.70 11.85 -17.43
CA GLY A 1 -3.55 13.27 -17.80
C GLY A 1 -3.96 13.45 -19.23
N THR A 2 -4.47 14.62 -19.58
CA THR A 2 -4.69 15.08 -20.97
C THR A 2 -3.37 15.51 -21.60
N ALA A 3 -3.31 15.60 -22.94
CA ALA A 3 -2.07 15.85 -23.69
C ALA A 3 -1.33 17.16 -23.36
N PHE A 4 -1.95 18.09 -22.61
CA PHE A 4 -1.36 19.36 -22.17
C PHE A 4 -0.93 19.38 -20.69
N ASP A 5 -0.91 18.24 -20.00
CA ASP A 5 -0.44 18.15 -18.61
C ASP A 5 1.10 18.04 -18.56
N VAL A 6 1.78 19.19 -18.71
CA VAL A 6 3.25 19.30 -18.68
C VAL A 6 3.85 18.76 -17.38
N PHE A 7 3.11 18.86 -16.26
CA PHE A 7 3.54 18.32 -14.98
C PHE A 7 3.23 16.82 -14.82
N GLY A 8 2.31 16.29 -15.62
CA GLY A 8 1.94 14.87 -15.61
C GLY A 8 3.05 13.93 -16.07
N TYR A 9 4.04 14.41 -16.83
CA TYR A 9 5.18 13.61 -17.30
C TYR A 9 6.32 13.51 -16.29
N SER A 10 6.34 14.33 -15.22
CA SER A 10 7.41 14.22 -14.23
C SER A 10 7.37 12.85 -13.55
N GLU A 11 8.55 12.30 -13.25
CA GLU A 11 8.68 11.01 -12.56
C GLU A 11 7.87 10.99 -11.25
N GLU A 12 7.89 12.11 -10.51
CA GLU A 12 7.12 12.25 -9.27
C GLU A 12 5.60 12.09 -9.47
N ARG A 13 5.02 12.65 -10.53
CA ARG A 13 3.58 12.50 -10.83
C ARG A 13 3.23 11.13 -11.40
N GLN A 14 4.18 10.44 -12.02
CA GLN A 14 3.99 9.06 -12.44
C GLN A 14 3.99 8.12 -11.23
N GLU A 15 4.94 8.29 -10.32
CA GLU A 15 5.02 7.53 -9.06
C GLU A 15 3.79 7.74 -8.18
N GLU A 16 3.29 8.97 -8.02
CA GLU A 16 2.05 9.22 -7.27
C GLU A 16 0.85 8.48 -7.86
N ARG A 17 0.71 8.46 -9.19
CA ARG A 17 -0.39 7.75 -9.85
C ARG A 17 -0.24 6.25 -9.73
N ALA A 18 0.97 5.73 -9.85
CA ALA A 18 1.27 4.32 -9.61
C ALA A 18 0.90 3.94 -8.17
N LEU A 19 1.28 4.76 -7.19
CA LEU A 19 0.99 4.54 -5.77
C LEU A 19 -0.52 4.42 -5.47
N ILE A 20 -1.36 5.22 -6.13
CA ILE A 20 -2.83 5.11 -6.00
C ILE A 20 -3.31 3.74 -6.52
N GLY A 21 -2.77 3.28 -7.66
CA GLY A 21 -3.09 1.98 -8.23
C GLY A 21 -2.61 0.83 -7.35
N GLU A 22 -1.37 0.88 -6.89
CA GLU A 22 -0.76 -0.07 -5.95
C GLU A 22 -1.62 -0.18 -4.67
N TYR A 23 -2.05 0.95 -4.11
CA TYR A 23 -2.91 0.97 -2.93
C TYR A 23 -4.25 0.26 -3.16
N ARG A 24 -4.94 0.61 -4.24
CA ARG A 24 -6.23 -0.01 -4.57
C ARG A 24 -6.08 -1.51 -4.76
N ALA A 25 -5.08 -1.94 -5.53
CA ALA A 25 -4.82 -3.35 -5.77
C ALA A 25 -4.53 -4.13 -4.48
N SER A 26 -3.76 -3.52 -3.56
CA SER A 26 -3.51 -4.11 -2.24
C SER A 26 -4.82 -4.27 -1.46
N ILE A 27 -5.62 -3.21 -1.32
CA ILE A 27 -6.90 -3.29 -0.59
C ILE A 27 -7.85 -4.33 -1.22
N ASP A 28 -7.97 -4.35 -2.55
CA ASP A 28 -8.80 -5.31 -3.27
C ASP A 28 -8.34 -6.77 -3.05
N ALA A 29 -7.04 -7.01 -2.85
CA ALA A 29 -6.49 -8.32 -2.52
C ALA A 29 -6.70 -8.72 -1.05
N LEU A 30 -6.74 -7.75 -0.13
CA LEU A 30 -6.95 -7.98 1.30
C LEU A 30 -8.42 -8.29 1.63
N LEU A 31 -9.37 -7.56 1.01
CA LEU A 31 -10.79 -7.62 1.36
C LEU A 31 -11.40 -9.05 1.31
N PRO A 32 -11.13 -9.90 0.30
CA PRO A 32 -11.67 -11.26 0.24
C PRO A 32 -11.18 -12.18 1.36
N GLN A 33 -10.04 -11.86 1.97
CA GLN A 33 -9.39 -12.65 3.02
C GLN A 33 -9.61 -12.05 4.42
N LEU A 34 -10.36 -10.94 4.51
CA LEU A 34 -10.59 -10.23 5.75
C LEU A 34 -11.52 -11.04 6.67
N THR A 35 -11.08 -11.21 7.92
CA THR A 35 -11.81 -11.88 9.00
C THR A 35 -11.69 -11.05 10.27
N ALA A 36 -12.50 -11.36 11.28
CA ALA A 36 -12.36 -10.72 12.60
C ALA A 36 -10.98 -10.96 13.23
N GLY A 37 -10.33 -12.08 12.91
CA GLY A 37 -9.03 -12.49 13.48
C GLY A 37 -7.82 -11.80 12.86
N ASN A 38 -7.95 -11.19 11.67
CA ASN A 38 -6.87 -10.51 10.97
C ASN A 38 -7.15 -9.03 10.69
N HIS A 39 -8.21 -8.48 11.29
CA HIS A 39 -8.63 -7.10 11.09
C HIS A 39 -7.51 -6.10 11.43
N THR A 40 -6.78 -6.31 12.53
CA THR A 40 -5.67 -5.44 12.94
C THR A 40 -4.56 -5.43 11.89
N GLN A 41 -4.19 -6.59 11.35
CA GLN A 41 -3.17 -6.72 10.31
C GLN A 41 -3.61 -6.05 9.01
N ALA A 42 -4.89 -6.16 8.66
CA ALA A 42 -5.45 -5.46 7.50
C ALA A 42 -5.37 -3.94 7.66
N LEU A 43 -5.68 -3.42 8.86
CA LEU A 43 -5.53 -1.99 9.16
C LEU A 43 -4.08 -1.53 9.07
N ASP A 44 -3.13 -2.34 9.54
CA ASP A 44 -1.71 -2.00 9.47
C ASP A 44 -1.24 -1.84 8.01
N VAL A 45 -1.69 -2.73 7.11
CA VAL A 45 -1.44 -2.59 5.66
C VAL A 45 -2.08 -1.31 5.11
N ALA A 46 -3.36 -1.07 5.43
CA ALA A 46 -4.10 0.09 4.93
C ALA A 46 -3.52 1.45 5.39
N ARG A 47 -2.81 1.49 6.53
CA ARG A 47 -2.18 2.70 7.08
C ARG A 47 -0.83 3.03 6.47
N VAL A 48 -0.21 2.13 5.69
CA VAL A 48 1.12 2.38 5.09
C VAL A 48 1.21 3.70 4.32
N PRO A 49 0.23 4.11 3.49
CA PRO A 49 0.30 5.36 2.73
C PRO A 49 0.42 6.60 3.61
N GLU A 50 -0.06 6.56 4.86
CA GLU A 50 0.05 7.68 5.80
C GLU A 50 1.50 8.03 6.15
N LEU A 51 2.45 7.12 5.92
CA LEU A 51 3.87 7.33 6.16
C LEU A 51 4.53 8.18 5.05
N ILE A 52 3.89 8.31 3.89
CA ILE A 52 4.43 8.99 2.73
C ILE A 52 4.07 10.48 2.84
N LYS A 53 4.93 11.24 3.51
CA LYS A 53 4.77 12.69 3.73
C LYS A 53 5.97 13.48 3.20
N GLY A 54 5.76 14.78 2.95
CA GLY A 54 6.79 15.71 2.50
C GLY A 54 6.86 15.85 0.98
N TYR A 55 7.94 16.47 0.49
CA TYR A 55 8.13 16.82 -0.92
C TYR A 55 9.49 16.39 -1.44
N GLY A 56 9.61 16.20 -2.77
CA GLY A 56 10.87 15.89 -3.44
C GLY A 56 11.60 14.69 -2.84
N HIS A 57 12.88 14.87 -2.51
CA HIS A 57 13.73 13.78 -2.02
C HIS A 57 13.27 13.19 -0.67
N ILE A 58 12.64 13.98 0.21
CA ILE A 58 12.10 13.48 1.49
C ILE A 58 10.95 12.51 1.23
N LYS A 59 10.03 12.88 0.34
CA LYS A 59 8.93 12.02 -0.09
C LYS A 59 9.45 10.75 -0.77
N ALA A 60 10.45 10.86 -1.65
CA ALA A 60 11.06 9.70 -2.30
C ALA A 60 11.71 8.73 -1.29
N ARG A 61 12.32 9.24 -0.22
CA ARG A 61 12.80 8.40 0.88
C ARG A 61 11.64 7.72 1.62
N HIS A 62 10.63 8.48 2.04
CA HIS A 62 9.47 7.92 2.72
C HIS A 62 8.71 6.92 1.87
N LEU A 63 8.62 7.12 0.54
CA LEU A 63 8.03 6.18 -0.39
C LEU A 63 8.78 4.84 -0.40
N ARG A 64 10.11 4.86 -0.45
CA ARG A 64 10.92 3.64 -0.38
C ARG A 64 10.73 2.91 0.94
N ASP A 65 10.79 3.63 2.05
CA ASP A 65 10.61 3.07 3.39
C ASP A 65 9.18 2.52 3.57
N ALA A 66 8.17 3.21 3.05
CA ALA A 66 6.78 2.79 3.08
C ALA A 66 6.55 1.52 2.25
N ARG A 67 7.11 1.41 1.04
CA ARG A 67 7.02 0.19 0.22
C ARG A 67 7.62 -1.03 0.91
N ALA A 68 8.76 -0.86 1.59
CA ALA A 68 9.35 -1.92 2.38
C ALA A 68 8.43 -2.36 3.54
N GLN A 69 7.87 -1.39 4.28
CA GLN A 69 6.91 -1.68 5.35
C GLN A 69 5.63 -2.32 4.81
N TRP A 70 5.18 -1.94 3.62
CA TRP A 70 4.01 -2.49 2.97
C TRP A 70 4.16 -4.00 2.75
N ALA A 71 5.24 -4.40 2.08
CA ALA A 71 5.52 -5.79 1.78
C ALA A 71 5.61 -6.64 3.07
N MET A 72 6.26 -6.10 4.11
CA MET A 72 6.33 -6.77 5.42
C MET A 72 4.96 -6.98 6.06
N ARG A 73 4.09 -5.96 6.01
CA ARG A 73 2.74 -6.03 6.61
C ARG A 73 1.80 -6.93 5.81
N GLU A 74 1.89 -6.92 4.49
CA GLU A 74 1.17 -7.87 3.63
C GLU A 74 1.56 -9.32 3.94
N ALA A 75 2.86 -9.58 4.08
CA ALA A 75 3.34 -10.90 4.49
C ALA A 75 2.80 -11.31 5.87
N ALA A 76 2.71 -10.38 6.83
CA ALA A 76 2.12 -10.65 8.14
C ALA A 76 0.61 -10.92 8.07
N PHE A 77 -0.12 -10.17 7.22
CA PHE A 77 -1.54 -10.39 6.97
C PHE A 77 -1.80 -11.79 6.39
N VAL A 78 -1.04 -12.19 5.36
CA VAL A 78 -1.16 -13.52 4.73
C VAL A 78 -0.90 -14.64 5.73
N GLN A 79 0.09 -14.50 6.62
CA GLN A 79 0.34 -15.47 7.69
C GLN A 79 -0.85 -15.60 8.64
N SER A 80 -1.50 -14.48 9.00
CA SER A 80 -2.69 -14.50 9.87
C SER A 80 -3.92 -15.10 9.18
N ALA A 81 -4.10 -14.86 7.87
CA ALA A 81 -5.19 -15.44 7.09
C ALA A 81 -5.06 -16.97 6.97
N SER A 82 -3.85 -17.47 6.72
CA SER A 82 -3.56 -18.91 6.70
C SER A 82 -3.86 -19.59 8.04
N ALA A 83 -3.44 -18.97 9.16
CA ALA A 83 -3.71 -19.49 10.50
C ALA A 83 -5.21 -19.53 10.86
N ALA A 84 -6.01 -18.62 10.33
CA ALA A 84 -7.47 -18.63 10.50
C ALA A 84 -8.13 -19.79 9.74
N SER A 85 -7.64 -20.13 8.54
CA SER A 85 -8.18 -21.22 7.73
C SER A 85 -7.92 -22.62 8.30
N LEU A 86 -6.92 -22.78 9.17
CA LEU A 86 -6.59 -24.05 9.84
C LEU A 86 -7.42 -24.33 11.11
N ARG A 87 -8.29 -23.41 11.52
CA ARG A 87 -9.11 -23.52 12.75
C ARG A 87 -10.57 -23.91 12.49
N ILE A 88 -10.93 -24.24 11.25
CA ILE A 88 -12.25 -24.71 10.81
C ILE A 88 -12.14 -26.21 10.49
#